data_AF-W9YE10-F1
#
_entry.id   AF-W9YE10-F1
#
_cell.length_a   1.000
_cell.length_b   1.000
_cell.length_c   1.000
_cell.angle_alpha   90.00
_cell.angle_beta   90.00
_cell.angle_gamma   90.00
#
_symmetry.space_group_name_H-M   'P 1'
#
loop_
_entity.id
_entity.type
_entity.pdbx_description
1 polymer ?
#
loop_
_entity_poly.entity_id
_entity_poly.type
_entity_poly.pdbx_seq_one_letter_code
_entity_poly.pdbx_strand_id
1 'polypeptide(L)'
;MSNWWTYLAFLALAACGLTADQDVLTILRQQSGIGSFTGLLEQDGDLVDILNQGTFSVIVPDDQAMSDFIANNPNITSDANAVRALLQYHIANGTHPSATFGLQPLFVPTLLTDTNYTNVTGGQVVELSTDNSQPAVISGVKAVSRVQEAVSDHRDTYAGVVRKNDLIQWQQDIFYLGGLIHIVDSVLTIPLSFPATITKAGLTDLIALLNKGGWLNPSSPAVTIVNTLSDLTVFAPNSSQFGASFTGWDGLSATDLLSIFKYSISQRNVQYSSEFKNNSKVPTLDGISATMTEVNNGFYVDASHITTRDYITSNGVLQLLDSPLNPNTTNSRPFSGHISSSPSSDGGSGGLSAAAGAGIGIALGVLILGGALIVVLYIRTKRRRRAGMGDVQRLDGESRERVIYHSDADGPPPTYELETKSVVDGGRGGTRTHVFDLQHPPNPPSPLEIDGIERSRINITIEGSPPRHLGFQARY
;
A
#
# COMPACT_ATOMS: atom_id res chain seq x y z
N MET A 1 51.29 -15.31 16.00
CA MET A 1 49.99 -16.01 15.87
C MET A 1 48.92 -14.95 16.05
N SER A 2 48.46 -14.39 14.93
CA SER A 2 47.77 -13.11 14.83
C SER A 2 46.31 -13.31 14.47
N ASN A 3 45.45 -12.67 15.27
CA ASN A 3 44.04 -12.31 15.10
C ASN A 3 43.47 -12.42 13.67
N TRP A 4 42.68 -13.47 13.41
CA TRP A 4 41.90 -13.68 12.17
C TRP A 4 40.38 -13.53 12.36
N TRP A 5 39.92 -13.02 13.50
CA TRP A 5 38.49 -12.94 13.83
C TRP A 5 37.86 -11.55 13.64
N THR A 6 38.63 -10.50 13.33
CA THR A 6 38.10 -9.13 13.22
C THR A 6 37.75 -8.69 11.80
N TYR A 7 37.83 -9.56 10.79
CA TYR A 7 37.58 -9.19 9.38
C TYR A 7 36.30 -9.75 8.74
N LEU A 8 35.50 -10.54 9.46
CA LEU A 8 34.26 -11.16 8.91
C LEU A 8 32.96 -10.39 9.19
N ALA A 9 33.03 -9.16 9.71
CA ALA A 9 31.85 -8.32 9.97
C ALA A 9 31.73 -7.09 9.03
N PHE A 10 32.52 -7.00 7.96
CA PHE A 10 32.53 -5.84 7.05
C PHE A 10 32.33 -6.17 5.57
N LEU A 11 31.73 -7.32 5.23
CA LEU A 11 31.49 -7.71 3.83
C LEU A 11 30.05 -8.17 3.54
N ALA A 12 29.06 -7.45 4.05
CA ALA A 12 27.66 -7.56 3.60
C ALA A 12 26.94 -6.20 3.53
N LEU A 13 27.68 -5.12 3.28
CA LEU A 13 27.11 -3.77 3.12
C LEU A 13 27.70 -3.06 1.89
N ALA A 14 27.82 -3.77 0.77
CA ALA A 14 28.36 -3.21 -0.48
C ALA A 14 27.68 -3.74 -1.76
N ALA A 15 26.39 -4.12 -1.69
CA ALA A 15 25.61 -4.45 -2.89
C ALA A 15 24.16 -3.91 -2.91
N CYS A 16 23.67 -3.25 -1.85
CA CYS A 16 22.30 -2.70 -1.83
C CYS A 16 22.26 -1.18 -2.09
N GLY A 17 23.28 -0.64 -2.76
CA GLY A 17 23.47 0.80 -2.96
C GLY A 17 23.11 1.34 -4.35
N LEU A 18 22.63 0.50 -5.29
CA LEU A 18 22.49 0.89 -6.70
C LEU A 18 21.12 0.59 -7.34
N THR A 19 20.17 -0.02 -6.64
CA THR A 19 18.89 -0.43 -7.25
C THR A 19 17.77 0.63 -7.21
N ALA A 20 17.91 1.67 -6.39
CA ALA A 20 16.85 2.69 -6.23
C ALA A 20 16.78 3.76 -7.35
N ASP A 21 17.53 3.58 -8.44
CA ASP A 21 17.56 4.50 -9.60
C ASP A 21 16.90 3.89 -10.87
N GLN A 22 16.42 2.65 -10.79
CA GLN A 22 15.75 1.97 -11.90
C GLN A 22 14.24 2.23 -11.89
N ASP A 23 13.66 2.35 -13.08
CA ASP A 23 12.21 2.48 -13.26
C ASP A 23 11.47 1.20 -12.76
N VAL A 24 10.17 1.36 -12.52
CA VAL A 24 9.33 0.30 -11.94
C VAL A 24 9.32 -0.98 -12.79
N LEU A 25 9.26 -0.86 -14.12
CA LEU A 25 9.18 -2.03 -15.01
C LEU A 25 10.50 -2.78 -15.05
N THR A 26 11.63 -2.05 -15.06
CA THR A 26 12.97 -2.64 -15.01
C THR A 26 13.15 -3.49 -13.76
N ILE A 27 12.67 -3.03 -12.60
CA ILE A 27 12.73 -3.78 -11.35
C ILE A 27 11.76 -4.97 -11.36
N LEU A 28 10.52 -4.79 -11.82
CA LEU A 28 9.53 -5.87 -11.88
C LEU A 28 9.97 -7.02 -12.79
N ARG A 29 10.58 -6.73 -13.95
CA ARG A 29 11.10 -7.73 -14.89
C ARG A 29 12.25 -8.57 -14.34
N GLN A 30 12.93 -8.10 -13.30
CA GLN A 30 14.00 -8.85 -12.63
C GLN A 30 13.45 -9.87 -11.62
N GLN A 31 12.18 -9.77 -11.25
CA GLN A 31 11.57 -10.67 -10.27
C GLN A 31 10.93 -11.88 -10.96
N SER A 32 11.13 -13.05 -10.39
CA SER A 32 10.45 -14.28 -10.81
C SER A 32 9.10 -14.43 -10.12
N GLY A 33 8.11 -15.00 -10.82
CA GLY A 33 6.81 -15.35 -10.22
C GLY A 33 5.82 -14.19 -10.08
N ILE A 34 6.05 -13.06 -10.75
CA ILE A 34 5.12 -11.91 -10.82
C ILE A 34 4.85 -11.45 -12.27
N GLY A 35 5.10 -12.34 -13.24
CA GLY A 35 5.06 -12.00 -14.67
C GLY A 35 3.66 -11.60 -15.16
N SER A 36 2.61 -12.16 -14.57
CA SER A 36 1.22 -11.92 -14.94
C SER A 36 0.80 -10.49 -14.63
N PHE A 37 1.05 -10.02 -13.40
CA PHE A 37 0.76 -8.63 -13.02
C PHE A 37 1.64 -7.65 -13.78
N THR A 38 2.93 -7.96 -13.92
CA THR A 38 3.88 -7.13 -14.67
C THR A 38 3.42 -6.94 -16.11
N GLY A 39 2.99 -8.01 -16.78
CA GLY A 39 2.49 -7.96 -18.15
C GLY A 39 1.20 -7.14 -18.31
N LEU A 40 0.35 -7.04 -17.29
CA LEU A 40 -0.82 -6.15 -17.29
C LEU A 40 -0.41 -4.69 -17.10
N LEU A 41 0.52 -4.41 -16.19
CA LEU A 41 1.03 -3.06 -15.95
C LEU A 41 1.79 -2.51 -17.17
N GLU A 42 2.53 -3.36 -17.88
CA GLU A 42 3.26 -2.98 -19.11
C GLU A 42 2.35 -2.50 -20.25
N GLN A 43 1.11 -2.97 -20.30
CA GLN A 43 0.13 -2.52 -21.29
C GLN A 43 -0.37 -1.10 -21.01
N ASP A 44 -0.03 -0.55 -19.85
CA ASP A 44 -0.54 0.70 -19.35
C ASP A 44 0.58 1.73 -19.11
N GLY A 45 1.05 2.34 -20.20
CA GLY A 45 2.15 3.31 -20.18
C GLY A 45 1.88 4.51 -19.28
N ASP A 46 0.65 5.02 -19.24
CA ASP A 46 0.28 6.15 -18.39
C ASP A 46 0.43 5.81 -16.89
N LEU A 47 0.07 4.59 -16.49
CA LEU A 47 0.21 4.16 -15.10
C LEU A 47 1.68 3.96 -14.73
N VAL A 48 2.49 3.41 -15.63
CA VAL A 48 3.94 3.28 -15.47
C VAL A 48 4.61 4.64 -15.30
N ASP A 49 4.22 5.63 -16.10
CA ASP A 49 4.73 7.00 -16.00
C ASP A 49 4.36 7.64 -14.65
N ILE A 50 3.12 7.47 -14.19
CA ILE A 50 2.69 7.91 -12.86
C ILE A 50 3.58 7.28 -11.79
N LEU A 51 3.76 5.95 -11.83
CA LEU A 51 4.55 5.21 -10.84
C LEU A 51 6.01 5.67 -10.77
N ASN A 52 6.62 6.00 -11.90
CA ASN A 52 8.01 6.45 -11.98
C ASN A 52 8.21 7.90 -11.50
N GLN A 53 7.17 8.74 -11.59
CA GLN A 53 7.25 10.17 -11.23
C GLN A 53 6.81 10.46 -9.78
N GLY A 54 5.97 9.59 -9.21
CA GLY A 54 5.38 9.78 -7.89
C GLY A 54 6.08 9.06 -6.75
N THR A 55 5.32 8.75 -5.71
CA THR A 55 5.78 8.05 -4.51
C THR A 55 4.71 7.05 -4.09
N PHE A 56 4.95 5.76 -4.31
CA PHE A 56 3.94 4.73 -4.14
C PHE A 56 4.49 3.45 -3.49
N SER A 57 3.56 2.66 -2.98
CA SER A 57 3.78 1.28 -2.56
C SER A 57 2.96 0.41 -3.50
N VAL A 58 3.64 -0.30 -4.39
CA VAL A 58 3.04 -1.16 -5.40
C VAL A 58 2.88 -2.55 -4.80
N ILE A 59 1.66 -3.02 -4.69
CA ILE A 59 1.32 -4.32 -4.12
C ILE A 59 1.14 -5.28 -5.28
N VAL A 60 2.06 -6.21 -5.46
CA VAL A 60 2.11 -7.09 -6.63
C VAL A 60 1.70 -8.50 -6.23
N PRO A 61 0.54 -9.01 -6.67
CA PRO A 61 0.20 -10.41 -6.48
C PRO A 61 1.15 -11.29 -7.29
N ASP A 62 1.53 -12.43 -6.72
CA ASP A 62 2.28 -13.44 -7.45
C ASP A 62 1.46 -14.11 -8.57
N ASP A 63 2.13 -14.88 -9.41
CA ASP A 63 1.52 -15.55 -10.56
C ASP A 63 0.48 -16.59 -10.13
N GLN A 64 0.65 -17.20 -8.96
CA GLN A 64 -0.33 -18.15 -8.40
C GLN A 64 -1.62 -17.43 -7.99
N ALA A 65 -1.50 -16.33 -7.25
CA ALA A 65 -2.61 -15.47 -6.85
C ALA A 65 -3.35 -14.92 -8.07
N MET A 66 -2.63 -14.48 -9.10
CA MET A 66 -3.22 -14.02 -10.35
C MET A 66 -3.96 -15.14 -11.08
N SER A 67 -3.40 -16.35 -11.11
CA SER A 67 -4.05 -17.53 -11.70
C SER A 67 -5.36 -17.87 -10.99
N ASP A 68 -5.32 -17.94 -9.65
CA ASP A 68 -6.48 -18.25 -8.82
C ASP A 68 -7.57 -17.17 -8.94
N PHE A 69 -7.16 -15.90 -9.03
CA PHE A 69 -8.07 -14.78 -9.24
C PHE A 69 -8.78 -14.84 -10.59
N ILE A 70 -8.03 -15.09 -11.69
CA ILE A 70 -8.60 -15.17 -13.05
C ILE A 70 -9.51 -16.38 -13.18
N ALA A 71 -9.16 -17.53 -12.57
CA ALA A 71 -10.02 -18.71 -12.56
C ALA A 71 -11.39 -18.44 -11.93
N ASN A 72 -11.43 -17.62 -10.88
CA ASN A 72 -12.66 -17.20 -10.22
C ASN A 72 -13.37 -16.03 -10.91
N ASN A 73 -12.69 -15.30 -11.80
CA ASN A 73 -13.20 -14.11 -12.48
C ASN A 73 -12.84 -14.13 -13.99
N PRO A 74 -13.36 -15.09 -14.77
CA PRO A 74 -12.86 -15.37 -16.13
C PRO A 74 -13.00 -14.20 -17.12
N ASN A 75 -13.89 -13.24 -16.84
CA ASN A 75 -14.14 -12.10 -17.73
C ASN A 75 -13.32 -10.86 -17.38
N ILE A 76 -12.57 -10.84 -16.27
CA ILE A 76 -11.94 -9.61 -15.78
C ILE A 76 -10.85 -9.09 -16.71
N THR A 77 -10.09 -9.99 -17.32
CA THR A 77 -9.00 -9.63 -18.26
C THR A 77 -9.50 -9.16 -19.61
N SER A 78 -10.80 -9.32 -19.90
CA SER A 78 -11.42 -8.83 -21.15
C SER A 78 -11.99 -7.41 -21.02
N ASP A 79 -12.10 -6.88 -19.79
CA ASP A 79 -12.58 -5.54 -19.53
C ASP A 79 -11.41 -4.62 -19.15
N ALA A 80 -11.00 -3.77 -20.09
CA ALA A 80 -9.88 -2.84 -19.91
C ALA A 80 -10.09 -1.89 -18.71
N ASN A 81 -11.33 -1.48 -18.44
CA ASN A 81 -11.62 -0.62 -17.29
C ASN A 81 -11.47 -1.39 -15.98
N ALA A 82 -11.90 -2.65 -15.96
CA ALA A 82 -11.74 -3.51 -14.78
C ALA A 82 -10.27 -3.84 -14.52
N VAL A 83 -9.46 -4.11 -15.56
CA VAL A 83 -8.01 -4.30 -15.44
C VAL A 83 -7.34 -3.04 -14.90
N ARG A 84 -7.64 -1.87 -15.47
CA ARG A 84 -7.09 -0.59 -14.99
C ARG A 84 -7.47 -0.34 -13.53
N ALA A 85 -8.73 -0.55 -13.15
CA ALA A 85 -9.21 -0.37 -11.79
C ALA A 85 -8.50 -1.34 -10.82
N LEU A 86 -8.27 -2.58 -11.24
CA LEU A 86 -7.51 -3.56 -10.48
C LEU A 86 -6.07 -3.09 -10.25
N LEU A 87 -5.36 -2.68 -11.30
CA LEU A 87 -3.99 -2.16 -11.20
C LEU A 87 -3.91 -0.94 -10.28
N GLN A 88 -4.84 0.01 -10.44
CA GLN A 88 -4.91 1.21 -9.61
C GLN A 88 -5.17 0.90 -8.14
N TYR A 89 -5.98 -0.12 -7.84
CA TYR A 89 -6.24 -0.55 -6.48
C TYR A 89 -5.03 -1.21 -5.81
N HIS A 90 -4.13 -1.80 -6.61
CA HIS A 90 -2.86 -2.37 -6.16
C HIS A 90 -1.75 -1.34 -5.95
N ILE A 91 -2.02 -0.05 -6.17
CA ILE A 91 -1.03 1.02 -6.02
C ILE A 91 -1.48 1.95 -4.90
N ALA A 92 -0.83 1.84 -3.75
CA ALA A 92 -1.10 2.67 -2.58
C ALA A 92 -0.25 3.95 -2.60
N ASN A 93 -0.84 5.09 -2.21
CA ASN A 93 -0.16 6.37 -2.16
C ASN A 93 0.88 6.43 -1.04
N GLY A 94 2.08 6.92 -1.35
CA GLY A 94 3.20 7.01 -0.41
C GLY A 94 4.02 5.72 -0.32
N THR A 95 5.16 5.79 0.35
CA THR A 95 6.05 4.65 0.60
C THR A 95 5.83 4.11 2.00
N HIS A 96 5.33 2.88 2.11
CA HIS A 96 5.00 2.23 3.36
C HIS A 96 5.83 0.96 3.51
N PRO A 97 6.94 0.98 4.27
CA PRO A 97 7.71 -0.24 4.50
C PRO A 97 6.87 -1.30 5.20
N SER A 98 7.00 -2.57 4.80
CA SER A 98 6.27 -3.68 5.42
C SER A 98 6.55 -3.79 6.92
N ALA A 99 7.74 -3.38 7.36
CA ALA A 99 8.12 -3.28 8.78
C ALA A 99 7.24 -2.32 9.61
N THR A 100 6.48 -1.43 8.97
CA THR A 100 5.54 -0.52 9.65
C THR A 100 4.12 -1.05 9.73
N PHE A 101 3.82 -2.16 9.04
CA PHE A 101 2.47 -2.69 8.97
C PHE A 101 2.04 -3.24 10.33
N GLY A 102 0.79 -3.00 10.72
CA GLY A 102 0.23 -3.47 11.99
C GLY A 102 0.77 -2.81 13.27
N LEU A 103 1.72 -1.86 13.19
CA LEU A 103 2.10 -1.05 14.35
C LEU A 103 0.93 -0.21 14.86
N GLN A 104 0.10 0.24 13.93
CA GLN A 104 -1.19 0.89 14.15
C GLN A 104 -2.06 0.61 12.92
N PRO A 105 -3.40 0.61 13.03
CA PRO A 105 -4.26 0.56 11.86
C PRO A 105 -3.91 1.72 10.92
N LEU A 106 -3.58 1.41 9.66
CA LEU A 106 -3.16 2.41 8.68
C LEU A 106 -3.97 2.21 7.39
N PHE A 107 -4.85 3.16 7.10
CA PHE A 107 -5.67 3.17 5.89
C PHE A 107 -5.03 4.09 4.86
N VAL A 108 -4.64 3.52 3.73
CA VAL A 108 -3.90 4.24 2.68
C VAL A 108 -4.76 4.35 1.43
N PRO A 109 -5.00 5.57 0.92
CA PRO A 109 -5.65 5.76 -0.37
C PRO A 109 -4.82 5.16 -1.50
N THR A 110 -5.49 4.49 -2.43
CA THR A 110 -4.94 3.91 -3.64
C THR A 110 -5.09 4.87 -4.82
N LEU A 111 -4.57 4.49 -5.99
CA LEU A 111 -4.83 5.23 -7.23
C LEU A 111 -6.23 4.97 -7.81
N LEU A 112 -7.03 4.09 -7.22
CA LEU A 112 -8.37 3.80 -7.71
C LEU A 112 -9.31 4.96 -7.34
N THR A 113 -9.72 5.73 -8.35
CA THR A 113 -10.65 6.87 -8.19
C THR A 113 -11.85 6.81 -9.15
N ASP A 114 -11.96 5.79 -9.99
CA ASP A 114 -13.07 5.64 -10.93
C ASP A 114 -14.38 5.39 -10.16
N THR A 115 -15.38 6.25 -10.42
CA THR A 115 -16.70 6.23 -9.78
C THR A 115 -17.52 4.97 -10.02
N ASN A 116 -17.16 4.18 -11.04
CA ASN A 116 -17.75 2.86 -11.28
C ASN A 116 -17.34 1.83 -10.22
N TYR A 117 -16.22 2.04 -9.54
CA TYR A 117 -15.64 1.12 -8.56
C TYR A 117 -15.53 1.71 -7.15
N THR A 118 -15.42 3.03 -7.01
CA THR A 118 -15.32 3.70 -5.73
C THR A 118 -16.04 5.04 -5.68
N ASN A 119 -16.63 5.36 -4.54
CA ASN A 119 -17.27 6.64 -4.24
C ASN A 119 -16.78 7.15 -2.88
N VAL A 120 -15.45 7.07 -2.69
CA VAL A 120 -14.74 7.60 -1.53
C VAL A 120 -13.89 8.78 -1.99
N THR A 121 -14.01 9.91 -1.31
CA THR A 121 -13.25 11.13 -1.59
C THR A 121 -11.75 10.84 -1.39
N GLY A 122 -10.95 11.14 -2.41
CA GLY A 122 -9.52 10.84 -2.41
C GLY A 122 -9.15 9.45 -2.92
N GLY A 123 -10.14 8.64 -3.31
CA GLY A 123 -9.95 7.30 -3.86
C GLY A 123 -10.24 6.19 -2.87
N GLN A 124 -10.28 4.96 -3.38
CA GLN A 124 -10.49 3.77 -2.56
C GLN A 124 -9.26 3.49 -1.68
N VAL A 125 -9.46 2.84 -0.54
CA VAL A 125 -8.38 2.57 0.42
C VAL A 125 -8.06 1.08 0.57
N VAL A 126 -6.87 0.82 1.07
CA VAL A 126 -6.44 -0.48 1.64
C VAL A 126 -5.98 -0.26 3.08
N GLU A 127 -6.12 -1.28 3.92
CA GLU A 127 -5.57 -1.28 5.28
C GLU A 127 -4.22 -2.02 5.28
N LEU A 128 -3.16 -1.35 5.71
CA LEU A 128 -1.86 -1.96 5.95
C LEU A 128 -1.79 -2.44 7.40
N SER A 129 -1.80 -3.75 7.59
CA SER A 129 -2.03 -4.39 8.88
C SER A 129 -1.15 -5.63 9.05
N THR A 130 -1.39 -6.43 10.08
CA THR A 130 -0.72 -7.72 10.24
C THR A 130 -1.73 -8.84 10.34
N ASP A 131 -1.45 -9.95 9.66
CA ASP A 131 -2.15 -11.21 9.85
C ASP A 131 -1.17 -12.25 10.42
N ASN A 132 -1.52 -12.87 11.55
CA ASN A 132 -0.66 -13.86 12.22
C ASN A 132 0.79 -13.39 12.43
N SER A 133 0.97 -12.11 12.79
CA SER A 133 2.27 -11.44 12.96
C SER A 133 3.10 -11.27 11.69
N GLN A 134 2.51 -11.46 10.51
CA GLN A 134 3.11 -11.17 9.21
C GLN A 134 2.52 -9.88 8.63
N PRO A 135 3.31 -9.03 7.95
CA PRO A 135 2.77 -7.88 7.23
C PRO A 135 1.73 -8.33 6.21
N ALA A 136 0.57 -7.67 6.20
CA ALA A 136 -0.53 -7.99 5.32
C ALA A 136 -1.28 -6.74 4.88
N VAL A 137 -1.93 -6.83 3.72
CA VAL A 137 -2.84 -5.83 3.21
C VAL A 137 -4.25 -6.38 3.34
N ILE A 138 -5.14 -5.65 4.01
CA ILE A 138 -6.56 -5.97 4.12
C ILE A 138 -7.33 -5.09 3.14
N SER A 139 -8.13 -5.73 2.30
CA SER A 139 -8.90 -5.09 1.23
C SER A 139 -10.41 -5.32 1.40
N GLY A 140 -11.20 -5.10 0.34
CA GLY A 140 -12.65 -5.30 0.34
C GLY A 140 -13.06 -6.64 0.95
N VAL A 141 -14.25 -6.66 1.58
CA VAL A 141 -14.78 -7.82 2.33
C VAL A 141 -13.82 -8.40 3.40
N LYS A 142 -12.87 -7.58 3.88
CA LYS A 142 -11.78 -7.98 4.79
C LYS A 142 -10.90 -9.12 4.24
N ALA A 143 -10.74 -9.19 2.91
CA ALA A 143 -9.82 -10.11 2.28
C ALA A 143 -8.38 -9.76 2.66
N VAL A 144 -7.60 -10.77 3.07
CA VAL A 144 -6.22 -10.63 3.55
C VAL A 144 -5.25 -11.11 2.47
N SER A 145 -4.34 -10.22 2.07
CA SER A 145 -3.20 -10.53 1.20
C SER A 145 -1.91 -10.38 2.00
N ARG A 146 -1.21 -11.48 2.27
CA ARG A 146 0.02 -11.48 3.06
C ARG A 146 1.20 -11.11 2.18
N VAL A 147 2.08 -10.28 2.71
CA VAL A 147 3.35 -9.98 2.06
C VAL A 147 4.21 -11.23 2.11
N GLN A 148 4.65 -11.70 0.95
CA GLN A 148 5.47 -12.89 0.86
C GLN A 148 6.90 -12.60 1.31
N GLU A 149 7.50 -13.59 1.96
CA GLU A 149 8.95 -13.64 2.12
C GLU A 149 9.55 -13.76 0.71
N ALA A 150 10.45 -12.86 0.34
CA ALA A 150 11.33 -13.13 -0.79
C ALA A 150 12.16 -14.34 -0.38
N VAL A 151 11.89 -15.51 -0.98
CA VAL A 151 12.71 -16.71 -0.79
C VAL A 151 14.09 -16.37 -1.32
N SER A 152 14.95 -15.86 -0.45
CA SER A 152 16.38 -15.85 -0.69
C SER A 152 16.75 -17.32 -0.69
N ASP A 153 17.12 -17.84 -1.85
CA ASP A 153 17.69 -19.17 -2.00
C ASP A 153 19.00 -19.24 -1.21
N HIS A 154 18.87 -19.38 0.10
CA HIS A 154 19.90 -19.88 0.97
C HIS A 154 19.44 -21.25 1.46
N ARG A 155 19.14 -22.13 0.50
CA ARG A 155 19.23 -23.57 0.75
C ARG A 155 20.69 -23.94 0.94
N ASP A 156 21.29 -23.52 2.05
CA ASP A 156 22.36 -24.29 2.66
C ASP A 156 21.72 -25.56 3.24
N THR A 157 21.38 -26.48 2.33
CA THR A 157 21.00 -27.85 2.67
C THR A 157 22.28 -28.56 3.11
N TYR A 158 22.75 -28.25 4.31
CA TYR A 158 23.65 -29.11 5.06
C TYR A 158 22.91 -29.64 6.28
N ALA A 159 22.47 -30.90 6.18
CA ALA A 159 22.11 -31.77 7.29
C ALA A 159 20.86 -31.44 8.13
N GLY A 160 19.73 -31.09 7.50
CA GLY A 160 18.39 -31.40 8.07
C GLY A 160 18.02 -30.79 9.42
N VAL A 161 18.70 -29.72 9.86
CA VAL A 161 18.36 -28.99 11.09
C VAL A 161 17.81 -27.61 10.71
N VAL A 162 16.48 -27.48 10.73
CA VAL A 162 15.83 -26.17 10.71
C VAL A 162 16.14 -25.49 12.04
N ARG A 163 17.00 -24.46 12.04
CA ARG A 163 17.26 -23.67 13.25
C ARG A 163 16.12 -22.68 13.43
N LYS A 164 15.34 -22.85 14.49
CA LYS A 164 14.21 -22.00 14.89
C LYS A 164 14.59 -20.57 15.31
N ASN A 165 15.86 -20.18 15.14
CA ASN A 165 16.46 -18.95 15.68
C ASN A 165 17.17 -18.09 14.62
N ASP A 166 16.98 -18.35 13.33
CA ASP A 166 17.36 -17.36 12.32
C ASP A 166 16.40 -16.19 12.48
N LEU A 167 16.97 -15.03 12.78
CA LEU A 167 16.27 -13.76 12.90
C LEU A 167 15.33 -13.64 11.70
N ILE A 168 14.02 -13.63 11.94
CA ILE A 168 13.01 -13.42 10.91
C ILE A 168 13.19 -11.99 10.41
N GLN A 169 14.12 -11.79 9.48
CA GLN A 169 14.20 -10.61 8.66
C GLN A 169 13.17 -10.81 7.55
N TRP A 170 11.97 -10.27 7.76
CA TRP A 170 11.04 -10.02 6.67
C TRP A 170 11.74 -9.06 5.70
N GLN A 171 12.37 -9.59 4.65
CA GLN A 171 13.21 -8.81 3.75
C GLN A 171 12.94 -9.29 2.32
N GLN A 172 12.73 -8.43 1.32
CA GLN A 172 12.99 -6.99 1.20
C GLN A 172 11.77 -6.31 0.59
N ASP A 173 11.29 -5.21 1.19
CA ASP A 173 10.56 -4.23 0.40
C ASP A 173 11.44 -3.88 -0.82
N ILE A 174 10.94 -4.15 -2.03
CA ILE A 174 11.74 -4.01 -3.24
C ILE A 174 11.72 -2.54 -3.63
N PHE A 175 12.88 -1.90 -3.67
CA PHE A 175 12.98 -0.49 -4.02
C PHE A 175 12.97 -0.29 -5.53
N TYR A 176 12.28 0.76 -5.98
CA TYR A 176 12.38 1.30 -7.32
C TYR A 176 12.38 2.83 -7.26
N LEU A 177 12.60 3.51 -8.39
CA LEU A 177 12.73 4.97 -8.45
C LEU A 177 11.56 5.72 -7.76
N GLY A 178 10.34 5.19 -7.88
CA GLY A 178 9.11 5.77 -7.37
C GLY A 178 8.64 5.22 -6.03
N GLY A 179 9.38 4.34 -5.35
CA GLY A 179 8.99 3.88 -4.00
C GLY A 179 9.31 2.42 -3.70
N LEU A 180 8.30 1.68 -3.23
CA LEU A 180 8.41 0.29 -2.76
C LEU A 180 7.49 -0.63 -3.55
N ILE A 181 7.91 -1.87 -3.71
CA ILE A 181 7.11 -2.98 -4.23
C ILE A 181 7.02 -4.04 -3.12
N HIS A 182 5.80 -4.52 -2.86
CA HIS A 182 5.51 -5.63 -1.95
C HIS A 182 4.87 -6.75 -2.75
N ILE A 183 5.45 -7.95 -2.70
CA ILE A 183 4.85 -9.13 -3.35
C ILE A 183 3.85 -9.75 -2.36
N VAL A 184 2.65 -10.12 -2.83
CA VAL A 184 1.60 -10.70 -1.99
C VAL A 184 1.05 -12.02 -2.53
N ASP A 185 0.50 -12.84 -1.63
CA ASP A 185 -0.08 -14.17 -1.90
C ASP A 185 -1.53 -14.15 -2.44
N SER A 186 -2.12 -12.96 -2.64
CA SER A 186 -3.51 -12.82 -3.09
C SER A 186 -3.76 -11.47 -3.75
N VAL A 187 -4.57 -11.47 -4.80
CA VAL A 187 -5.03 -10.25 -5.47
C VAL A 187 -5.94 -9.45 -4.53
N LEU A 188 -5.69 -8.15 -4.40
CA LEU A 188 -6.51 -7.26 -3.59
C LEU A 188 -7.95 -7.21 -4.12
N THR A 189 -8.90 -7.38 -3.22
CA THR A 189 -10.33 -7.39 -3.57
C THR A 189 -10.87 -5.97 -3.61
N ILE A 190 -11.24 -5.47 -4.79
CA ILE A 190 -11.89 -4.17 -4.92
C ILE A 190 -13.17 -4.16 -4.06
N PRO A 191 -13.33 -3.18 -3.15
CA PRO A 191 -14.49 -3.09 -2.27
C PRO A 191 -15.82 -3.06 -3.03
N LEU A 192 -16.77 -3.86 -2.54
CA LEU A 192 -18.10 -3.96 -3.12
C LEU A 192 -19.04 -2.92 -2.51
N SER A 193 -20.22 -2.73 -3.12
CA SER A 193 -21.28 -1.93 -2.50
C SER A 193 -21.65 -2.48 -1.12
N PHE A 194 -22.24 -1.64 -0.27
CA PHE A 194 -22.67 -2.06 1.07
C PHE A 194 -23.56 -3.32 1.04
N PRO A 195 -24.63 -3.43 0.22
CA PRO A 195 -25.44 -4.65 0.15
C PRO A 195 -24.68 -5.90 -0.32
N ALA A 196 -23.74 -5.74 -1.26
CA ALA A 196 -22.93 -6.85 -1.75
C ALA A 196 -21.89 -7.29 -0.70
N THR A 197 -21.31 -6.33 0.05
CA THR A 197 -20.35 -6.58 1.12
C THR A 197 -20.97 -7.41 2.24
N ILE A 198 -22.13 -7.00 2.77
CA ILE A 198 -22.80 -7.75 3.86
C ILE A 198 -23.21 -9.16 3.43
N THR A 199 -23.58 -9.33 2.15
CA THR A 199 -23.94 -10.63 1.57
C THR A 199 -22.72 -11.53 1.45
N LYS A 200 -21.64 -11.01 0.86
CA LYS A 200 -20.39 -11.77 0.65
C LYS A 200 -19.70 -12.12 1.97
N ALA A 201 -19.78 -11.23 2.96
CA ALA A 201 -19.25 -11.45 4.31
C ALA A 201 -20.14 -12.36 5.18
N GLY A 202 -21.33 -12.77 4.71
CA GLY A 202 -22.20 -13.69 5.44
C GLY A 202 -22.84 -13.08 6.69
N LEU A 203 -23.08 -11.76 6.70
CA LEU A 203 -23.68 -11.03 7.84
C LEU A 203 -25.20 -11.23 7.88
N THR A 204 -25.61 -12.47 8.11
CA THR A 204 -27.00 -12.93 7.97
C THR A 204 -27.97 -12.24 8.93
N ASP A 205 -27.55 -11.97 10.16
CA ASP A 205 -28.37 -11.24 11.14
C ASP A 205 -28.61 -9.80 10.70
N LEU A 206 -27.56 -9.12 10.21
CA LEU A 206 -27.69 -7.79 9.64
C LEU A 206 -28.64 -7.80 8.43
N ILE A 207 -28.48 -8.74 7.49
CA ILE A 207 -29.37 -8.85 6.33
C ILE A 207 -30.83 -9.05 6.75
N ALA A 208 -31.08 -9.92 7.73
CA ALA A 208 -32.42 -10.15 8.27
C ALA A 208 -33.01 -8.88 8.90
N LEU A 209 -32.18 -8.12 9.62
CA LEU A 209 -32.59 -6.85 10.21
C LEU A 209 -32.91 -5.80 9.14
N LEU A 210 -32.04 -5.59 8.15
CA LEU A 210 -32.28 -4.63 7.07
C LEU A 210 -33.54 -4.99 6.25
N ASN A 211 -33.84 -6.28 6.10
CA ASN A 211 -35.08 -6.76 5.50
C ASN A 211 -36.32 -6.38 6.33
N LYS A 212 -36.27 -6.54 7.66
CA LYS A 212 -37.35 -6.09 8.56
C LYS A 212 -37.58 -4.59 8.50
N GLY A 213 -36.50 -3.80 8.41
CA GLY A 213 -36.57 -2.35 8.22
C GLY A 213 -37.09 -1.93 6.84
N GLY A 214 -37.23 -2.86 5.89
CA GLY A 214 -37.62 -2.56 4.51
C GLY A 214 -36.53 -1.82 3.72
N TRP A 215 -35.27 -1.85 4.19
CA TRP A 215 -34.18 -1.07 3.63
C TRP A 215 -33.42 -1.78 2.51
N LEU A 216 -33.72 -3.05 2.25
CA LEU A 216 -33.22 -3.78 1.07
C LEU A 216 -34.20 -3.72 -0.11
N ASN A 217 -35.37 -3.08 0.05
CA ASN A 217 -36.31 -2.87 -1.04
C ASN A 217 -35.76 -1.81 -2.02
N PRO A 218 -35.65 -2.08 -3.34
CA PRO A 218 -35.13 -1.12 -4.32
C PRO A 218 -35.85 0.23 -4.35
N SER A 219 -37.11 0.30 -3.93
CA SER A 219 -37.89 1.54 -3.84
C SER A 219 -37.70 2.30 -2.52
N SER A 220 -36.95 1.75 -1.57
CA SER A 220 -36.69 2.39 -0.28
C SER A 220 -35.67 3.52 -0.41
N PRO A 221 -35.92 4.70 0.20
CA PRO A 221 -34.92 5.76 0.27
C PRO A 221 -33.59 5.30 0.89
N ALA A 222 -33.63 4.27 1.74
CA ALA A 222 -32.45 3.69 2.37
C ALA A 222 -31.46 3.09 1.35
N VAL A 223 -31.96 2.38 0.33
CA VAL A 223 -31.13 1.81 -0.75
C VAL A 223 -30.44 2.92 -1.54
N THR A 224 -31.16 4.01 -1.83
CA THR A 224 -30.58 5.18 -2.50
C THR A 224 -29.46 5.77 -1.66
N ILE A 225 -29.67 5.94 -0.35
CA ILE A 225 -28.66 6.49 0.57
C ILE A 225 -27.36 5.67 0.51
N VAL A 226 -27.44 4.35 0.71
CA VAL A 226 -26.23 3.51 0.82
C VAL A 226 -25.55 3.22 -0.52
N ASN A 227 -26.20 3.46 -1.65
CA ASN A 227 -25.59 3.22 -2.96
C ASN A 227 -25.10 4.49 -3.65
N THR A 228 -25.68 5.66 -3.34
CA THR A 228 -25.39 6.90 -4.08
C THR A 228 -24.55 7.90 -3.31
N LEU A 229 -24.67 7.94 -1.98
CA LEU A 229 -23.88 8.88 -1.19
C LEU A 229 -22.43 8.38 -1.08
N SER A 230 -21.51 9.34 -1.14
CA SER A 230 -20.08 9.14 -0.92
C SER A 230 -19.74 9.24 0.56
N ASP A 231 -18.59 8.70 0.92
CA ASP A 231 -17.93 8.90 2.22
C ASP A 231 -18.80 8.49 3.41
N LEU A 232 -19.37 7.30 3.33
CA LEU A 232 -20.24 6.76 4.38
C LEU A 232 -19.45 6.06 5.48
N THR A 233 -19.84 6.29 6.73
CA THR A 233 -19.57 5.37 7.83
C THR A 233 -20.88 4.77 8.28
N VAL A 234 -21.08 3.49 8.03
CA VAL A 234 -22.30 2.76 8.40
C VAL A 234 -22.04 1.98 9.68
N PHE A 235 -22.85 2.22 10.71
CA PHE A 235 -22.82 1.50 11.98
C PHE A 235 -23.99 0.53 12.02
N ALA A 236 -23.73 -0.76 11.86
CA ALA A 236 -24.82 -1.73 11.71
C ALA A 236 -24.63 -2.94 12.65
N PRO A 237 -25.69 -3.40 13.33
CA PRO A 237 -25.57 -4.55 14.20
C PRO A 237 -25.49 -5.85 13.41
N ASN A 238 -24.65 -6.77 13.87
CA ASN A 238 -24.66 -8.15 13.40
C ASN A 238 -24.56 -9.08 14.61
N SER A 239 -25.71 -9.36 15.22
CA SER A 239 -25.85 -10.20 16.40
C SER A 239 -27.16 -10.98 16.30
N SER A 240 -27.15 -12.23 16.77
CA SER A 240 -28.31 -13.13 16.72
C SER A 240 -29.54 -12.58 17.44
N GLN A 241 -29.34 -11.70 18.42
CA GLN A 241 -30.44 -11.04 19.15
C GLN A 241 -31.15 -9.95 18.33
N PHE A 242 -30.49 -9.43 17.29
CA PHE A 242 -31.01 -8.41 16.37
C PHE A 242 -31.15 -8.96 14.94
N GLY A 243 -31.38 -10.26 14.79
CA GLY A 243 -31.61 -10.91 13.49
C GLY A 243 -33.10 -11.11 13.17
N ALA A 244 -33.43 -12.26 12.57
CA ALA A 244 -34.78 -12.59 12.10
C ALA A 244 -35.85 -12.62 13.21
N SER A 245 -35.47 -12.89 14.45
CA SER A 245 -36.39 -12.94 15.60
C SER A 245 -36.63 -11.59 16.27
N PHE A 246 -35.95 -10.52 15.83
CA PHE A 246 -36.09 -9.21 16.43
C PHE A 246 -37.47 -8.59 16.16
N THR A 247 -38.13 -8.14 17.21
CA THR A 247 -39.48 -7.54 17.18
C THR A 247 -39.50 -6.09 17.66
N GLY A 248 -38.34 -5.51 18.02
CA GLY A 248 -38.26 -4.14 18.55
C GLY A 248 -38.61 -3.05 17.53
N TRP A 249 -38.81 -3.42 16.27
CA TRP A 249 -39.29 -2.54 15.20
C TRP A 249 -40.76 -2.76 14.83
N ASP A 250 -41.42 -3.74 15.46
CA ASP A 250 -42.82 -4.05 15.18
C ASP A 250 -43.69 -2.87 15.63
N GLY A 251 -44.50 -2.36 14.71
CA GLY A 251 -45.38 -1.21 14.94
C GLY A 251 -44.73 0.17 14.79
N LEU A 252 -43.42 0.25 14.47
CA LEU A 252 -42.80 1.52 14.09
C LEU A 252 -43.28 1.99 12.71
N SER A 253 -43.40 3.30 12.53
CA SER A 253 -43.73 3.87 11.23
C SER A 253 -42.54 3.79 10.27
N ALA A 254 -42.79 3.87 8.96
CA ALA A 254 -41.72 3.94 7.97
C ALA A 254 -40.79 5.16 8.18
N THR A 255 -41.31 6.25 8.73
CA THR A 255 -40.54 7.44 9.09
C THR A 255 -39.60 7.16 10.24
N ASP A 256 -40.08 6.48 11.30
CA ASP A 256 -39.25 6.14 12.46
C ASP A 256 -38.13 5.17 12.07
N LEU A 257 -38.45 4.16 11.24
CA LEU A 257 -37.45 3.25 10.69
C LEU A 257 -36.41 4.00 9.85
N LEU A 258 -36.84 4.93 8.99
CA LEU A 258 -35.90 5.72 8.21
C LEU A 258 -35.01 6.63 9.09
N SER A 259 -35.53 7.19 10.19
CA SER A 259 -34.73 7.96 11.14
C SER A 259 -33.72 7.08 11.87
N ILE A 260 -34.09 5.87 12.32
CA ILE A 260 -33.14 4.89 12.88
C ILE A 260 -32.04 4.58 11.87
N PHE A 261 -32.40 4.33 10.60
CA PHE A 261 -31.44 4.07 9.54
C PHE A 261 -30.49 5.24 9.30
N LYS A 262 -31.01 6.46 9.18
CA LYS A 262 -30.19 7.66 8.99
C LYS A 262 -29.30 7.94 10.20
N TYR A 263 -29.77 7.65 11.41
CA TYR A 263 -28.97 7.77 12.62
C TYR A 263 -27.80 6.78 12.65
N SER A 264 -27.96 5.63 12.01
CA SER A 264 -26.91 4.61 11.86
C SER A 264 -25.83 4.95 10.83
N ILE A 265 -25.94 6.08 10.13
CA ILE A 265 -25.03 6.44 9.03
C ILE A 265 -24.46 7.84 9.26
N SER A 266 -23.14 7.94 9.18
CA SER A 266 -22.41 9.21 9.05
C SER A 266 -21.98 9.43 7.60
N GLN A 267 -21.89 10.68 7.16
CA GLN A 267 -21.43 11.05 5.82
C GLN A 267 -20.29 12.07 5.92
N ARG A 268 -19.49 12.18 4.84
CA ARG A 268 -18.41 13.15 4.57
C ARG A 268 -17.11 12.87 5.31
N ASN A 269 -17.15 12.04 6.34
CA ASN A 269 -15.96 11.52 6.98
C ASN A 269 -16.08 10.01 7.12
N VAL A 270 -15.24 9.29 6.38
CA VAL A 270 -15.12 7.83 6.51
C VAL A 270 -14.28 7.55 7.75
N GLN A 271 -14.93 7.12 8.83
CA GLN A 271 -14.26 6.87 10.10
C GLN A 271 -13.74 5.45 10.13
N TYR A 272 -12.49 5.30 9.75
CA TYR A 272 -11.72 4.09 9.99
C TYR A 272 -11.28 3.99 11.45
N SER A 273 -10.99 2.79 11.93
CA SER A 273 -10.57 2.57 13.32
C SER A 273 -9.32 3.34 13.73
N SER A 274 -8.43 3.66 12.79
CA SER A 274 -7.25 4.51 13.01
C SER A 274 -7.60 5.93 13.47
N GLU A 275 -8.81 6.39 13.18
CA GLU A 275 -9.29 7.73 13.50
C GLU A 275 -10.21 7.76 14.72
N PHE A 276 -10.49 6.60 15.33
CA PHE A 276 -11.36 6.54 16.49
C PHE A 276 -10.77 7.32 17.66
N LYS A 277 -11.59 8.20 18.21
CA LYS A 277 -11.22 9.09 19.32
C LYS A 277 -12.26 9.00 20.42
N ASN A 278 -11.78 8.75 21.63
CA ASN A 278 -12.62 8.74 22.82
C ASN A 278 -13.31 10.10 23.03
N ASN A 279 -14.58 10.08 23.43
CA ASN A 279 -15.44 11.24 23.62
C ASN A 279 -15.59 12.14 22.39
N SER A 280 -15.50 11.57 21.19
CA SER A 280 -15.74 12.33 19.95
C SER A 280 -17.20 12.26 19.50
N LYS A 281 -17.63 13.25 18.70
CA LYS A 281 -18.98 13.31 18.15
C LYS A 281 -18.99 12.83 16.71
N VAL A 282 -19.95 11.97 16.40
CA VAL A 282 -20.17 11.40 15.07
C VAL A 282 -21.43 12.02 14.48
N PRO A 283 -21.34 12.93 13.50
CA PRO A 283 -22.52 13.51 12.86
C PRO A 283 -23.24 12.44 12.03
N THR A 284 -24.56 12.31 12.19
CA THR A 284 -25.36 11.31 11.46
C THR A 284 -26.25 11.97 10.40
N LEU A 285 -26.79 11.17 9.47
CA LEU A 285 -27.73 11.64 8.45
C LEU A 285 -29.10 12.04 9.02
N ASP A 286 -29.42 11.67 10.26
CA ASP A 286 -30.65 12.08 10.94
C ASP A 286 -30.51 13.48 11.56
N GLY A 287 -29.32 14.09 11.50
CA GLY A 287 -29.02 15.41 12.03
C GLY A 287 -28.67 15.43 13.52
N ILE A 288 -28.81 14.30 14.22
CA ILE A 288 -28.41 14.12 15.61
C ILE A 288 -27.03 13.45 15.65
N SER A 289 -26.08 13.98 16.43
CA SER A 289 -24.77 13.35 16.55
C SER A 289 -24.76 12.21 17.57
N ALA A 290 -24.19 11.07 17.20
CA ALA A 290 -23.82 10.00 18.12
C ALA A 290 -22.50 10.32 18.84
N THR A 291 -22.19 9.59 19.90
CA THR A 291 -20.97 9.77 20.70
C THR A 291 -20.09 8.53 20.64
N MET A 292 -18.85 8.69 20.18
CA MET A 292 -17.85 7.63 20.26
C MET A 292 -17.20 7.63 21.65
N THR A 293 -17.25 6.50 22.34
CA THR A 293 -16.66 6.34 23.68
C THR A 293 -15.75 5.11 23.71
N GLU A 294 -14.58 5.25 24.34
CA GLU A 294 -13.68 4.14 24.60
C GLU A 294 -13.85 3.64 26.03
N VAL A 295 -14.15 2.36 26.19
CA VAL A 295 -14.27 1.68 27.49
C VAL A 295 -13.56 0.33 27.41
N ASN A 296 -12.67 0.06 28.35
CA ASN A 296 -11.92 -1.21 28.43
C ASN A 296 -11.23 -1.59 27.10
N ASN A 297 -10.63 -0.62 26.40
CA ASN A 297 -9.95 -0.82 25.11
C ASN A 297 -10.90 -1.25 23.95
N GLY A 298 -12.22 -1.16 24.17
CA GLY A 298 -13.28 -1.30 23.18
C GLY A 298 -13.90 0.04 22.85
N PHE A 299 -14.38 0.19 21.63
CA PHE A 299 -15.05 1.42 21.18
C PHE A 299 -16.55 1.18 21.08
N TYR A 300 -17.31 2.20 21.49
CA TYR A 300 -18.76 2.19 21.52
C TYR A 300 -19.28 3.42 20.78
N VAL A 301 -20.35 3.24 20.02
CA VAL A 301 -21.17 4.34 19.51
C VAL A 301 -22.41 4.41 20.37
N ASP A 302 -22.52 5.48 21.14
CA ASP A 302 -23.43 5.60 22.28
C ASP A 302 -23.27 4.41 23.23
N ALA A 303 -24.28 3.54 23.33
CA ALA A 303 -24.27 2.34 24.16
C ALA A 303 -23.93 1.06 23.38
N SER A 304 -23.79 1.11 22.05
CA SER A 304 -23.54 -0.07 21.21
C SER A 304 -22.05 -0.30 21.01
N HIS A 305 -21.57 -1.49 21.32
CA HIS A 305 -20.17 -1.88 21.17
C HIS A 305 -19.82 -2.18 19.71
N ILE A 306 -18.68 -1.67 19.24
CA ILE A 306 -18.14 -2.03 17.92
C ILE A 306 -17.46 -3.40 18.02
N THR A 307 -18.14 -4.44 17.53
CA THR A 307 -17.71 -5.84 17.57
C THR A 307 -16.71 -6.19 16.48
N THR A 308 -16.81 -5.56 15.32
CA THR A 308 -15.86 -5.73 14.22
C THR A 308 -15.68 -4.42 13.49
N ARG A 309 -14.42 -4.06 13.25
CA ARG A 309 -14.06 -2.78 12.64
C ARG A 309 -13.77 -2.95 11.16
N ASP A 310 -14.01 -1.88 10.41
CA ASP A 310 -13.45 -1.62 9.09
C ASP A 310 -13.74 -2.70 8.02
N TYR A 311 -15.02 -2.90 7.70
CA TYR A 311 -15.39 -3.47 6.41
C TYR A 311 -15.36 -2.37 5.36
N ILE A 312 -14.31 -2.32 4.55
CA ILE A 312 -14.20 -1.34 3.46
C ILE A 312 -15.28 -1.64 2.40
N THR A 313 -16.07 -0.63 2.05
CA THR A 313 -17.10 -0.69 1.00
C THR A 313 -16.76 0.27 -0.15
N SER A 314 -17.42 0.12 -1.29
CA SER A 314 -17.17 0.96 -2.46
C SER A 314 -17.35 2.45 -2.17
N ASN A 315 -18.18 2.84 -1.20
CA ASN A 315 -18.47 4.22 -0.85
C ASN A 315 -18.14 4.61 0.60
N GLY A 316 -17.33 3.81 1.30
CA GLY A 316 -16.91 4.14 2.66
C GLY A 316 -16.56 2.91 3.48
N VAL A 317 -17.08 2.84 4.71
CA VAL A 317 -16.76 1.80 5.68
C VAL A 317 -17.97 1.36 6.48
N LEU A 318 -18.04 0.06 6.78
CA LEU A 318 -19.00 -0.54 7.69
C LEU A 318 -18.31 -0.95 9.00
N GLN A 319 -18.85 -0.45 10.11
CA GLN A 319 -18.49 -0.79 11.47
C GLN A 319 -19.60 -1.67 12.07
N LEU A 320 -19.28 -2.90 12.46
CA LEU A 320 -20.26 -3.82 13.03
C LEU A 320 -20.46 -3.56 14.52
N LEU A 321 -21.73 -3.53 14.92
CA LEU A 321 -22.16 -3.33 16.30
C LEU A 321 -22.73 -4.62 16.90
N ASP A 322 -22.77 -4.68 18.23
CA ASP A 322 -23.56 -5.68 18.96
C ASP A 322 -25.06 -5.35 19.00
N SER A 323 -25.43 -4.06 18.97
CA SER A 323 -26.81 -3.56 18.99
C SER A 323 -27.09 -2.42 18.02
N PRO A 324 -28.35 -2.27 17.54
CA PRO A 324 -28.73 -1.15 16.70
C PRO A 324 -28.63 0.17 17.48
N LEU A 325 -28.24 1.23 16.77
CA LEU A 325 -28.32 2.58 17.32
C LEU A 325 -29.79 3.04 17.42
N ASN A 326 -30.04 3.92 18.38
CA ASN A 326 -31.37 4.46 18.62
C ASN A 326 -31.30 6.00 18.80
N PRO A 327 -31.93 6.78 17.91
CA PRO A 327 -31.88 8.25 17.95
C PRO A 327 -32.57 8.85 19.19
N ASN A 328 -33.36 8.08 19.94
CA ASN A 328 -34.00 8.54 21.17
C ASN A 328 -33.15 8.34 22.43
N THR A 329 -31.99 7.67 22.32
CA THR A 329 -31.17 7.28 23.47
C THR A 329 -29.71 7.69 23.32
N THR A 330 -29.42 8.77 22.58
CA THR A 330 -28.09 9.24 22.14
C THR A 330 -27.09 9.61 23.25
N ASN A 331 -27.54 9.68 24.51
CA ASN A 331 -26.68 9.90 25.68
C ASN A 331 -26.48 8.65 26.54
N SER A 332 -27.04 7.51 26.12
CA SER A 332 -26.78 6.24 26.78
C SER A 332 -25.34 5.88 26.53
N ARG A 333 -24.58 5.68 27.60
CA ARG A 333 -23.18 5.27 27.55
C ARG A 333 -23.05 3.88 28.12
N PRO A 334 -22.07 3.07 27.67
CA PRO A 334 -21.71 1.85 28.38
C PRO A 334 -21.45 2.20 29.85
N PHE A 335 -21.97 1.35 30.74
CA PHE A 335 -21.78 1.54 32.18
C PHE A 335 -20.30 1.33 32.52
N SER A 336 -19.57 2.43 32.73
CA SER A 336 -18.22 2.41 33.30
C SER A 336 -18.32 2.21 34.82
N GLY A 337 -18.56 0.98 35.25
CA GLY A 337 -18.53 0.62 36.66
C GLY A 337 -17.12 0.67 37.22
N HIS A 338 -16.66 1.84 37.68
CA HIS A 338 -15.89 1.83 38.92
C HIS A 338 -16.90 1.69 40.04
N ILE A 339 -16.88 0.54 40.72
CA ILE A 339 -17.66 0.33 41.94
C ILE A 339 -17.06 1.24 43.03
N SER A 340 -17.40 2.52 43.02
CA SER A 340 -17.34 3.32 44.24
C SER A 340 -18.60 3.00 45.01
N SER A 341 -18.56 1.92 45.79
CA SER A 341 -19.47 1.77 46.91
C SER A 341 -19.15 2.89 47.91
N SER A 342 -19.79 4.05 47.77
CA SER A 342 -19.89 5.00 48.88
C SER A 342 -21.03 4.51 49.79
N PRO A 343 -20.74 3.99 51.00
CA PRO A 343 -21.78 3.82 51.99
C PRO A 343 -22.23 5.22 52.44
N SER A 344 -23.51 5.30 52.81
CA SER A 344 -24.16 6.46 53.43
C SER A 344 -23.25 7.20 54.41
N SER A 345 -23.03 8.49 54.18
CA SER A 345 -22.35 9.38 55.13
C SER A 345 -23.29 9.75 56.27
N ASP A 346 -23.07 9.10 57.42
CA ASP A 346 -23.32 9.70 58.73
C ASP A 346 -22.00 10.30 59.25
N GLY A 347 -22.10 11.40 59.99
CA GLY A 347 -20.98 12.30 60.31
C GLY A 347 -19.96 11.73 61.29
N GLY A 348 -18.70 12.18 61.18
CA GLY A 348 -17.69 11.90 62.19
C GLY A 348 -16.27 12.29 61.76
N SER A 349 -15.64 13.12 62.57
CA SER A 349 -14.34 13.79 62.40
C SER A 349 -13.09 12.89 62.36
N GLY A 350 -12.08 13.34 61.62
CA GLY A 350 -10.67 13.27 62.05
C GLY A 350 -9.77 12.27 61.32
N GLY A 351 -8.57 12.73 60.94
CA GLY A 351 -7.40 11.87 60.74
C GLY A 351 -6.63 12.10 59.44
N LEU A 352 -5.42 12.65 59.56
CA LEU A 352 -4.37 12.70 58.53
C LEU A 352 -3.58 11.39 58.50
N SER A 353 -3.21 10.90 57.30
CA SER A 353 -1.95 10.19 56.97
C SER A 353 -1.90 10.07 55.44
N ALA A 354 -0.98 10.65 54.69
CA ALA A 354 0.47 10.41 54.59
C ALA A 354 0.85 8.99 54.15
N ALA A 355 1.39 8.93 52.92
CA ALA A 355 2.50 8.12 52.42
C ALA A 355 2.37 6.58 52.24
N ALA A 356 2.46 6.16 50.97
CA ALA A 356 3.42 5.18 50.44
C ALA A 356 3.50 5.44 48.92
N GLY A 357 4.61 5.85 48.30
CA GLY A 357 5.96 5.28 48.37
C GLY A 357 6.04 4.15 47.33
N ALA A 358 6.21 4.46 46.03
CA ALA A 358 7.48 4.69 45.32
C ALA A 358 8.24 3.41 44.94
N GLY A 359 8.54 3.30 43.64
CA GLY A 359 9.71 2.58 43.09
C GLY A 359 9.46 1.15 42.59
N ILE A 360 10.09 0.62 41.54
CA ILE A 360 11.23 0.96 40.66
C ILE A 360 11.04 0.04 39.42
N GLY A 361 11.18 0.51 38.17
CA GLY A 361 12.42 0.39 37.34
C GLY A 361 12.68 -1.06 36.89
N ILE A 362 12.82 -1.37 35.59
CA ILE A 362 14.05 -1.29 34.76
C ILE A 362 13.57 -1.52 33.30
N ALA A 363 13.68 -0.56 32.38
CA ALA A 363 14.83 -0.18 31.54
C ALA A 363 15.03 -1.00 30.24
N LEU A 364 14.74 -0.32 29.13
CA LEU A 364 15.52 -0.14 27.89
C LEU A 364 16.27 -1.32 27.25
N GLY A 365 15.98 -1.53 25.97
CA GLY A 365 16.86 -2.27 25.05
C GLY A 365 16.47 -2.21 23.57
N VAL A 366 16.81 -1.09 22.90
CA VAL A 366 17.20 -0.95 21.47
C VAL A 366 16.09 -1.20 20.41
N LEU A 367 15.80 -0.26 19.50
CA LEU A 367 16.41 -0.22 18.16
C LEU A 367 16.57 1.20 17.59
N ILE A 368 17.82 1.66 17.63
CA ILE A 368 18.40 2.60 16.66
C ILE A 368 18.47 1.84 15.32
N LEU A 369 17.47 2.02 14.46
CA LEU A 369 17.56 1.66 13.03
C LEU A 369 16.58 2.46 12.13
N GLY A 370 15.61 3.20 12.68
CA GLY A 370 14.71 4.06 11.89
C GLY A 370 15.22 5.50 11.63
N GLY A 371 16.22 5.96 12.38
CA GLY A 371 16.68 7.36 12.33
C GLY A 371 17.41 7.75 11.04
N ALA A 372 18.19 6.84 10.45
CA ALA A 372 18.93 7.12 9.23
C ALA A 372 18.01 7.25 8.00
N LEU A 373 16.94 6.43 7.92
CA LEU A 373 15.98 6.46 6.81
C LEU A 373 15.12 7.74 6.83
N ILE A 374 14.68 8.16 8.03
CA ILE A 374 13.89 9.39 8.21
C ILE A 374 14.73 10.64 7.90
N VAL A 375 16.01 10.66 8.30
CA VAL A 375 16.92 11.78 8.00
C VAL A 375 17.21 11.88 6.50
N VAL A 376 17.38 10.76 5.80
CA VAL A 376 17.58 10.73 4.34
C VAL A 376 16.32 11.22 3.59
N LEU A 377 15.12 10.77 3.98
CA LEU A 377 13.86 11.23 3.37
C LEU A 377 13.56 12.71 3.68
N TYR A 378 13.90 13.18 4.88
CA TYR A 378 13.76 14.60 5.26
C TYR A 378 14.72 15.52 4.49
N ILE A 379 15.97 15.08 4.25
CA ILE A 379 16.93 15.85 3.44
C ILE A 379 16.50 15.89 1.96
N ARG A 380 15.94 14.78 1.43
CA ARG A 380 15.49 14.67 0.02
C ARG A 380 14.26 15.55 -0.27
N THR A 381 13.29 15.61 0.64
CA THR A 381 12.10 16.48 0.52
C THR A 381 12.45 17.97 0.62
N LYS A 382 13.44 18.32 1.47
CA LYS A 382 13.91 19.72 1.61
C LYS A 382 14.69 20.22 0.38
N ARG A 383 15.41 19.35 -0.35
CA ARG A 383 16.08 19.71 -1.62
C ARG A 383 15.07 20.05 -2.73
N ARG A 384 13.94 19.34 -2.82
CA ARG A 384 12.88 19.62 -3.81
C ARG A 384 12.20 20.98 -3.59
N ARG A 385 12.04 21.43 -2.34
CA ARG A 385 11.47 22.75 -2.02
C ARG A 385 12.40 23.93 -2.34
N ARG A 386 13.71 23.69 -2.49
CA ARG A 386 14.69 24.74 -2.84
C ARG A 386 14.99 24.82 -4.35
N ALA A 387 14.52 23.85 -5.14
CA ALA A 387 14.64 23.88 -6.60
C ALA A 387 13.44 24.54 -7.31
N GLY A 388 12.45 25.04 -6.57
CA GLY A 388 11.21 25.62 -7.11
C GLY A 388 10.96 27.10 -6.78
N MET A 389 11.95 27.83 -6.28
CA MET A 389 11.83 29.28 -6.00
C MET A 389 13.05 30.02 -6.54
N GLY A 390 13.07 30.20 -7.86
CA GLY A 390 13.92 31.17 -8.54
C GLY A 390 13.15 32.49 -8.65
N ASP A 391 13.59 33.46 -7.85
CA ASP A 391 13.05 34.82 -7.79
C ASP A 391 13.34 35.58 -9.09
N VAL A 392 12.37 36.38 -9.51
CA VAL A 392 12.42 37.19 -10.73
C VAL A 392 13.27 38.42 -10.48
N GLN A 393 14.42 38.54 -11.15
CA GLN A 393 15.07 39.83 -11.30
C GLN A 393 15.70 39.98 -12.69
N ARG A 394 15.04 40.81 -13.51
CA ARG A 394 15.55 41.42 -14.73
C ARG A 394 16.90 42.07 -14.44
N LEU A 395 17.92 41.72 -15.23
CA LEU A 395 19.02 42.62 -15.54
C LEU A 395 19.36 42.47 -17.03
N ASP A 396 19.28 43.61 -17.69
CA ASP A 396 19.57 43.84 -19.09
C ASP A 396 21.07 43.66 -19.36
N GLY A 397 21.43 43.06 -20.49
CA GLY A 397 22.83 42.77 -20.80
C GLY A 397 23.01 42.22 -22.20
N GLU A 398 23.00 43.15 -23.16
CA GLU A 398 23.36 43.00 -24.56
C GLU A 398 24.64 42.16 -24.80
N SER A 399 24.56 41.16 -25.68
CA SER A 399 25.65 40.81 -26.59
C SER A 399 25.11 40.00 -27.76
N ARG A 400 25.12 40.64 -28.93
CA ARG A 400 24.83 40.05 -30.22
C ARG A 400 26.05 39.21 -30.61
N GLU A 401 25.88 37.93 -30.90
CA GLU A 401 26.85 37.25 -31.76
C GLU A 401 26.18 36.49 -32.91
N ARG A 402 26.50 37.05 -34.06
CA ARG A 402 26.26 36.75 -35.46
C ARG A 402 26.30 35.24 -35.79
N VAL A 403 25.27 34.81 -36.49
CA VAL A 403 25.24 33.60 -37.31
C VAL A 403 26.33 33.68 -38.38
N ILE A 404 27.17 32.65 -38.47
CA ILE A 404 27.89 32.30 -39.69
C ILE A 404 27.61 30.82 -39.96
N TYR A 405 26.81 30.56 -40.99
CA TYR A 405 26.72 29.23 -41.61
C TYR A 405 28.00 29.02 -42.42
N HIS A 406 28.76 27.97 -42.11
CA HIS A 406 29.68 27.34 -43.04
C HIS A 406 29.24 25.90 -43.22
N SER A 407 28.89 25.57 -44.45
CA SER A 407 28.58 24.25 -44.95
C SER A 407 29.85 23.63 -45.50
N ASP A 408 30.45 22.69 -44.79
CA ASP A 408 31.42 21.74 -45.36
C ASP A 408 31.01 20.33 -44.94
N ALA A 409 30.81 19.47 -45.92
CA ALA A 409 30.22 18.14 -45.79
C ALA A 409 31.26 17.00 -45.76
N ASP A 410 32.53 17.27 -45.47
CA ASP A 410 33.61 16.26 -45.47
C ASP A 410 34.67 16.48 -44.36
N GLY A 411 34.22 16.76 -43.13
CA GLY A 411 35.09 16.82 -41.94
C GLY A 411 34.70 15.78 -40.87
N PRO A 412 35.65 15.23 -40.08
CA PRO A 412 35.32 14.33 -38.98
C PRO A 412 34.47 15.05 -37.91
N PRO A 413 33.58 14.33 -37.19
CA PRO A 413 32.66 14.92 -36.23
C PRO A 413 33.39 15.60 -35.06
N PRO A 414 32.79 16.63 -34.42
CA PRO A 414 33.45 17.40 -33.37
C PRO A 414 33.72 16.54 -32.12
N THR A 415 34.96 16.61 -31.63
CA THR A 415 35.37 16.07 -30.34
C THR A 415 34.88 16.99 -29.23
N TYR A 416 34.12 16.46 -28.26
CA TYR A 416 33.69 17.21 -27.08
C TYR A 416 34.78 17.12 -26.01
N GLU A 417 35.57 18.19 -25.83
CA GLU A 417 36.42 18.33 -24.65
C GLU A 417 35.58 18.94 -23.52
N LEU A 418 35.37 18.17 -22.45
CA LEU A 418 34.84 18.69 -21.20
C LEU A 418 35.92 19.52 -20.52
N GLU A 419 35.85 20.85 -20.62
CA GLU A 419 36.59 21.76 -19.75
C GLU A 419 36.13 21.57 -18.30
N THR A 420 36.84 20.76 -17.51
CA THR A 420 36.66 20.77 -16.07
C THR A 420 37.33 22.00 -15.49
N LYS A 421 36.53 23.00 -15.11
CA LYS A 421 36.95 24.14 -14.29
C LYS A 421 37.40 23.63 -12.92
N SER A 422 38.68 23.34 -12.75
CA SER A 422 39.28 23.15 -11.43
C SER A 422 39.63 24.50 -10.82
N VAL A 423 38.96 24.86 -9.73
CA VAL A 423 39.44 25.90 -8.81
C VAL A 423 40.69 25.36 -8.13
N VAL A 424 41.81 26.03 -8.33
CA VAL A 424 43.07 25.80 -7.60
C VAL A 424 43.11 26.73 -6.40
N ASP A 425 43.29 26.16 -5.22
CA ASP A 425 44.14 26.69 -4.14
C ASP A 425 44.42 25.52 -3.17
N GLY A 426 45.62 25.06 -2.85
CA GLY A 426 46.99 25.40 -3.20
C GLY A 426 47.90 24.37 -2.50
N GLY A 427 49.14 24.17 -2.98
CA GLY A 427 50.21 23.58 -2.16
C GLY A 427 50.85 22.26 -2.62
N ARG A 428 51.87 22.39 -3.46
CA ARG A 428 53.15 21.63 -3.51
C ARG A 428 53.11 20.08 -3.49
N GLY A 429 53.35 19.47 -4.66
CA GLY A 429 53.92 18.12 -4.74
C GLY A 429 53.89 17.52 -6.15
N GLY A 430 55.06 17.45 -6.80
CA GLY A 430 55.42 16.85 -8.10
C GLY A 430 54.40 16.03 -8.90
N THR A 431 54.26 16.38 -10.18
CA THR A 431 53.56 15.60 -11.21
C THR A 431 54.23 14.22 -11.38
N ARG A 432 53.53 13.15 -11.00
CA ARG A 432 53.82 11.79 -11.43
C ARG A 432 52.85 11.42 -12.55
N THR A 433 53.37 11.16 -13.74
CA THR A 433 52.61 10.55 -14.83
C THR A 433 52.32 9.10 -14.46
N HIS A 434 51.07 8.77 -14.14
CA HIS A 434 50.60 7.40 -14.10
C HIS A 434 49.84 7.12 -15.40
N VAL A 435 50.43 6.29 -16.25
CA VAL A 435 49.74 5.67 -17.38
C VAL A 435 48.83 4.60 -16.78
N PHE A 436 47.51 4.75 -16.91
CA PHE A 436 46.57 3.67 -16.66
C PHE A 436 46.32 2.96 -17.98
N ASP A 437 46.86 1.75 -18.13
CA ASP A 437 46.38 0.81 -19.15
C ASP A 437 44.97 0.36 -18.73
N LEU A 438 43.96 0.79 -19.49
CA LEU A 438 42.62 0.23 -19.41
C LEU A 438 42.63 -1.13 -20.12
N GLN A 439 43.02 -2.18 -19.39
CA GLN A 439 42.68 -3.54 -19.80
C GLN A 439 41.16 -3.64 -19.85
N HIS A 440 40.63 -3.84 -21.05
CA HIS A 440 39.24 -4.20 -21.24
C HIS A 440 39.02 -5.57 -20.58
N PRO A 441 37.91 -5.80 -19.85
CA PRO A 441 37.58 -7.14 -19.42
C PRO A 441 37.46 -8.05 -20.67
N PRO A 442 37.97 -9.29 -20.63
CA PRO A 442 37.79 -10.20 -21.76
C PRO A 442 36.29 -10.40 -22.01
N ASN A 443 35.88 -10.22 -23.27
CA ASN A 443 34.52 -10.52 -23.71
C ASN A 443 34.16 -11.96 -23.29
N PRO A 444 32.92 -12.21 -22.82
CA PRO A 444 32.47 -13.57 -22.57
C PRO A 444 32.50 -14.37 -23.89
N PRO A 445 32.90 -15.65 -23.87
CA PRO A 445 32.88 -16.49 -25.05
C PRO A 445 31.43 -16.65 -25.54
N SER A 446 31.24 -16.51 -26.86
CA SER A 446 29.97 -16.77 -27.52
C SER A 446 29.54 -18.23 -27.31
N PRO A 447 28.26 -18.52 -27.04
CA PRO A 447 27.80 -19.89 -26.90
C PRO A 447 27.75 -20.53 -28.28
N LEU A 448 28.69 -21.44 -28.55
CA LEU A 448 28.68 -22.60 -29.45
C LEU A 448 30.10 -22.85 -30.00
N GLU A 449 30.97 -23.38 -29.14
CA GLU A 449 32.25 -24.00 -29.52
C GLU A 449 32.36 -25.35 -28.81
N ILE A 450 31.87 -26.39 -29.47
CA ILE A 450 32.25 -27.78 -29.19
C ILE A 450 32.99 -28.21 -30.45
N ASP A 451 34.27 -28.56 -30.29
CA ASP A 451 35.20 -29.15 -31.29
C ASP A 451 36.16 -28.25 -32.08
N GLY A 452 36.62 -27.11 -31.53
CA GLY A 452 38.01 -26.63 -31.68
C GLY A 452 38.69 -26.62 -33.07
N ILE A 453 37.94 -26.46 -34.16
CA ILE A 453 38.48 -26.38 -35.53
C ILE A 453 37.90 -25.15 -36.22
N GLU A 454 38.75 -24.17 -36.49
CA GLU A 454 38.44 -23.01 -37.34
C GLU A 454 37.96 -23.48 -38.72
N ARG A 455 36.69 -23.22 -39.05
CA ARG A 455 36.19 -23.30 -40.43
C ARG A 455 36.05 -21.89 -40.99
N SER A 456 36.93 -21.55 -41.92
CA SER A 456 36.84 -20.35 -42.75
C SER A 456 35.44 -20.23 -43.37
N ARG A 457 34.69 -19.18 -43.05
CA ARG A 457 33.41 -18.88 -43.71
C ARG A 457 33.68 -18.22 -45.06
N ILE A 458 33.22 -18.88 -46.13
CA ILE A 458 33.06 -18.28 -47.46
C ILE A 458 31.66 -17.65 -47.49
N ASN A 459 31.57 -16.33 -47.64
CA ASN A 459 30.30 -15.67 -47.94
C ASN A 459 30.04 -15.75 -49.45
N ILE A 460 28.98 -16.45 -49.84
CA ILE A 460 28.42 -16.38 -51.20
C ILE A 460 27.18 -15.50 -51.12
N THR A 461 27.26 -14.31 -51.68
CA THR A 461 26.10 -13.43 -51.91
C THR A 461 25.41 -13.89 -53.19
N ILE A 462 24.15 -14.30 -53.10
CA ILE A 462 23.29 -14.56 -54.26
C ILE A 462 22.31 -13.39 -54.35
N GLU A 463 22.44 -12.57 -55.39
CA GLU A 463 21.51 -11.48 -55.71
C GLU A 463 20.33 -12.03 -56.54
N GLY A 464 19.09 -11.79 -56.09
CA GLY A 464 17.88 -12.07 -56.86
C GLY A 464 16.59 -12.08 -56.02
N SER A 465 15.49 -11.55 -56.58
CA SER A 465 14.14 -11.51 -55.97
C SER A 465 13.23 -12.64 -56.51
N PRO A 466 12.14 -13.00 -55.80
CA PRO A 466 11.78 -14.38 -55.41
C PRO A 466 10.78 -15.09 -56.35
N PRO A 467 10.64 -16.43 -56.30
CA PRO A 467 9.49 -17.10 -56.87
C PRO A 467 8.31 -17.16 -55.87
N ARG A 468 7.13 -16.96 -56.46
CA ARG A 468 5.81 -16.93 -55.84
C ARG A 468 5.29 -18.36 -55.62
N HIS A 469 4.56 -18.57 -54.52
CA HIS A 469 3.75 -19.76 -54.18
C HIS A 469 4.47 -21.09 -53.98
N LEU A 470 4.52 -21.55 -52.73
CA LEU A 470 4.52 -22.98 -52.40
C LEU A 470 3.50 -23.20 -51.28
N GLY A 471 2.36 -23.81 -51.65
CA GLY A 471 1.36 -24.28 -50.70
C GLY A 471 1.85 -25.54 -50.00
N PHE A 472 1.65 -25.61 -48.68
CA PHE A 472 1.84 -26.83 -47.93
C PHE A 472 0.53 -27.61 -47.93
N GLN A 473 0.55 -28.75 -48.62
CA GLN A 473 -0.49 -29.77 -48.59
C GLN A 473 -0.05 -30.83 -47.58
N ALA A 474 -0.86 -31.04 -46.54
CA ALA A 474 -0.64 -32.11 -45.56
C ALA A 474 -0.79 -33.49 -46.21
N ARG A 475 0.05 -34.45 -45.79
CA ARG A 475 -0.20 -35.88 -45.96
C ARG A 475 0.04 -36.60 -44.64
N TYR A 476 -1.06 -37.16 -44.13
CA TYR A 476 -1.32 -38.14 -43.08
C TYR A 476 -0.39 -38.23 -41.87
#